data_AF-A0AB35X4V6-F1
#
_entry.id   AF-A0AB35X4V6-F1
#
_cell.length_a   1.000
_cell.length_b   1.000
_cell.length_c   1.000
_cell.angle_alpha   90.00
_cell.angle_beta   90.00
_cell.angle_gamma   90.00
#
_symmetry.space_group_name_H-M   'P 1'
#
loop_
_entity.id
_entity.type
_entity.pdbx_description
1 polymer ?
#
loop_
_entity_poly.entity_id
_entity_poly.type
_entity_poly.pdbx_seq_one_letter_code
_entity_poly.pdbx_strand_id
1 'polypeptide(L)'
;MKKILSIVMLAVLTGCSGGLSNATDADQKEYILTQLNDYQGLIEIYRNKLSVKDDDDERYHLSQLYNKIGDYSSSNIYLAPLVEKNKDKKYLLLQAKNYIELGHEDKAEPILKELLLKDGSNGELWNLQGVLFAQQGHYAEATTSFEKARGLFYNEEIVINNIAMMAILQQDYQKARDYLLSLYSRKKYQSQTVYNLVYTLVKTNDYTSARKVILDEKLSPSNPDALIHSLANLSPREQLHLGNPAASEMNAQDVDIPASIAQPPQIVSNPSSENLPNKSKDVIPSVESSGDMLISGTCSEKALLEGPIASFVGNIHGAKEIAKLTSAHTTSGDRLALYSAYPINFIVMPKAKDNVLELELFNSQPVKSIYQSQMSILKNHPRIHKIEFINNGSGSTIMRVVAEECKVLANVTRASANGKYKEKIIIDLSYK
;
A
#
# COMPACT_ATOMS: atom_id res chain seq x y z
N MET A 1 21.84 -65.16 39.07
CA MET A 1 21.51 -65.91 37.84
C MET A 1 20.18 -65.42 37.29
N LYS A 2 20.13 -65.07 36.00
CA LYS A 2 19.02 -65.10 35.00
C LYS A 2 17.62 -64.58 35.42
N LYS A 3 17.16 -63.43 34.93
CA LYS A 3 16.38 -63.17 33.68
C LYS A 3 14.99 -63.86 33.60
N ILE A 4 13.93 -63.04 33.44
CA ILE A 4 12.66 -63.17 32.65
C ILE A 4 11.63 -62.19 33.30
N LEU A 5 11.33 -61.00 32.75
CA LEU A 5 10.45 -60.64 31.61
C LEU A 5 8.94 -60.67 31.92
N SER A 6 8.34 -59.47 32.04
CA SER A 6 7.04 -59.06 31.44
C SER A 6 6.79 -57.59 31.82
N ILE A 7 7.00 -56.63 30.92
CA ILE A 7 6.08 -56.20 29.85
C ILE A 7 4.80 -55.61 30.45
N VAL A 8 4.62 -54.30 30.36
CA VAL A 8 3.47 -53.57 29.79
C VAL A 8 3.69 -52.08 30.06
N MET A 9 3.32 -51.24 29.08
CA MET A 9 3.28 -49.76 29.11
C MET A 9 4.49 -49.04 28.48
N LEU A 10 4.77 -49.34 27.21
CA LEU A 10 5.51 -48.43 26.32
C LEU A 10 4.95 -48.49 24.88
N ALA A 11 3.81 -47.85 24.68
CA ALA A 11 3.21 -47.41 23.40
C ALA A 11 1.93 -46.65 23.83
N VAL A 12 1.74 -45.36 23.59
CA VAL A 12 1.59 -44.71 22.28
C VAL A 12 1.97 -43.24 22.42
N LEU A 13 3.14 -42.86 21.89
CA LEU A 13 3.42 -41.50 21.43
C LEU A 13 4.10 -41.60 20.06
N THR A 14 3.41 -42.22 19.10
CA THR A 14 3.69 -41.97 17.69
C THR A 14 3.12 -40.60 17.36
N GLY A 15 3.86 -39.55 17.70
CA GLY A 15 3.65 -38.24 17.09
C GLY A 15 3.88 -38.40 15.59
N CYS A 16 2.82 -38.22 14.80
CA CYS A 16 2.93 -38.10 13.35
C CYS A 16 3.71 -36.83 13.03
N SER A 17 5.03 -36.93 12.80
CA SER A 17 5.85 -35.86 12.22
C SER A 17 6.01 -35.97 10.70
N GLY A 18 5.21 -36.81 10.04
CA GLY A 18 5.37 -37.20 8.63
C GLY A 18 5.00 -36.15 7.57
N GLY A 19 4.98 -34.86 7.89
CA GLY A 19 4.64 -33.78 6.95
C GLY A 19 5.81 -32.90 6.48
N LEU A 20 6.92 -32.84 7.23
CA LEU A 20 8.03 -31.91 6.93
C LEU A 20 9.32 -32.57 6.45
N SER A 21 9.46 -33.89 6.54
CA SER A 21 10.75 -34.56 6.33
C SER A 21 11.26 -34.57 4.88
N ASN A 22 10.43 -34.19 3.90
CA ASN A 22 10.77 -34.14 2.46
C ASN A 22 10.55 -32.76 1.81
N ALA A 23 10.21 -31.73 2.57
CA ALA A 23 9.99 -30.38 2.04
C ALA A 23 11.34 -29.67 1.85
N THR A 24 11.54 -29.01 0.69
CA THR A 24 12.76 -28.22 0.46
C THR A 24 12.80 -27.03 1.43
N ASP A 25 13.99 -26.48 1.69
CA ASP A 25 14.14 -25.28 2.54
C ASP A 25 13.25 -24.12 2.06
N ALA A 26 13.00 -24.04 0.74
CA ALA A 26 12.11 -23.06 0.13
C ALA A 26 10.64 -23.31 0.49
N ASP A 27 10.18 -24.56 0.46
CA ASP A 27 8.80 -24.94 0.82
C ASP A 27 8.53 -24.69 2.31
N GLN A 28 9.53 -24.98 3.17
CA GLN A 28 9.44 -24.70 4.60
C GLN A 28 9.39 -23.19 4.87
N LYS A 29 10.21 -22.40 4.17
CA LYS A 29 10.20 -20.93 4.26
C LYS A 29 8.85 -20.36 3.82
N GLU A 30 8.32 -20.82 2.68
CA GLU A 30 7.01 -20.40 2.18
C GLU A 30 5.88 -20.73 3.17
N TYR A 31 5.89 -21.94 3.73
CA TYR A 31 4.91 -22.35 4.74
C TYR A 31 4.96 -21.44 5.97
N ILE A 32 6.15 -21.19 6.52
CA ILE A 32 6.32 -20.33 7.70
C ILE A 32 5.78 -18.91 7.42
N LEU A 33 6.15 -18.32 6.28
CA LEU A 33 5.70 -16.97 5.92
C LEU A 33 4.18 -16.92 5.69
N THR A 34 3.59 -17.97 5.13
CA THR A 34 2.14 -18.12 5.00
C THR A 34 1.45 -18.16 6.35
N GLN A 35 1.96 -18.94 7.31
CA GLN A 35 1.38 -19.01 8.66
C GLN A 35 1.49 -17.68 9.41
N LEU A 36 2.56 -16.91 9.15
CA LEU A 36 2.78 -15.60 9.74
C LEU A 36 2.02 -14.47 9.02
N ASN A 37 1.33 -14.76 7.91
CA ASN A 37 0.78 -13.76 6.99
C ASN A 37 1.82 -12.71 6.56
N ASP A 38 3.08 -13.11 6.42
CA ASP A 38 4.15 -12.26 5.92
C ASP A 38 4.07 -12.19 4.39
N TYR A 39 3.13 -11.36 3.93
CA TYR A 39 2.88 -11.19 2.50
C TYR A 39 4.08 -10.61 1.74
N GLN A 40 4.96 -9.85 2.40
CA GLN A 40 6.14 -9.27 1.76
C GLN A 40 7.20 -10.34 1.49
N GLY A 41 7.48 -11.19 2.49
CA GLY A 41 8.36 -12.33 2.30
C GLY A 41 7.83 -13.30 1.25
N LEU A 42 6.51 -13.52 1.20
CA LEU A 42 5.89 -14.35 0.16
C LEU A 42 6.05 -13.73 -1.23
N ILE A 43 5.81 -12.43 -1.40
CA ILE A 43 6.01 -11.74 -2.69
C ILE A 43 7.44 -11.93 -3.19
N GLU A 44 8.45 -11.80 -2.32
CA GLU A 44 9.85 -12.01 -2.68
C GLU A 44 10.09 -13.45 -3.18
N ILE A 45 9.60 -14.46 -2.47
CA ILE A 45 9.72 -15.87 -2.87
C ILE A 45 9.12 -16.09 -4.25
N TYR A 46 7.90 -15.63 -4.49
CA TYR A 46 7.18 -15.88 -5.74
C TYR A 46 7.80 -15.10 -6.92
N ARG A 47 8.34 -13.90 -6.69
CA ARG A 47 9.13 -13.19 -7.72
C ARG A 47 10.41 -13.95 -8.10
N ASN A 48 11.09 -14.55 -7.11
CA ASN A 48 12.27 -15.37 -7.36
C ASN A 48 11.93 -16.67 -8.09
N LYS A 49 10.80 -17.31 -7.76
CA LYS A 49 10.32 -18.49 -8.53
C LYS A 49 10.11 -18.13 -10.00
N LEU A 50 9.42 -17.02 -10.27
CA LEU A 50 9.14 -16.55 -11.63
C LEU A 50 10.37 -16.06 -12.40
N SER A 51 11.41 -15.58 -11.72
CA SER A 51 12.66 -15.20 -12.39
C SER A 51 13.49 -16.40 -12.84
N VAL A 52 13.35 -17.54 -12.15
CA VAL A 52 13.97 -18.82 -12.53
C VAL A 52 13.17 -19.50 -13.63
N LYS A 53 11.84 -19.57 -13.48
CA LYS A 53 10.94 -20.21 -14.44
C LYS A 53 9.59 -19.52 -14.43
N ASP A 54 9.14 -19.05 -15.59
CA ASP A 54 7.79 -18.55 -15.75
C ASP A 54 6.77 -19.68 -15.61
N ASP A 55 5.78 -19.48 -14.74
CA ASP A 55 4.74 -20.45 -14.42
C ASP A 55 3.42 -19.72 -14.12
N ASP A 56 2.33 -20.21 -14.73
CA ASP A 56 1.04 -19.51 -14.68
C ASP A 56 0.42 -19.51 -13.27
N ASP A 57 0.60 -20.59 -12.51
CA ASP A 57 0.02 -20.72 -11.16
C ASP A 57 0.81 -19.89 -10.15
N GLU A 58 2.15 -19.90 -10.24
CA GLU A 58 3.02 -19.04 -9.43
C GLU A 58 2.76 -17.55 -9.71
N ARG A 59 2.55 -17.19 -10.98
CA ARG A 59 2.20 -15.83 -11.40
C ARG A 59 0.83 -15.40 -10.90
N TYR A 60 -0.14 -16.31 -10.92
CA TYR A 60 -1.46 -16.03 -10.36
C TYR A 60 -1.39 -15.85 -8.85
N HIS A 61 -0.65 -16.71 -8.15
CA HIS A 61 -0.47 -16.59 -6.70
C HIS A 61 0.20 -15.26 -6.32
N LEU A 62 1.24 -14.86 -7.05
CA LEU A 62 1.87 -13.55 -6.87
C LEU A 62 0.86 -12.40 -7.08
N SER A 63 0.01 -12.51 -8.09
CA SER A 63 -1.06 -11.54 -8.33
C SER A 63 -2.05 -11.47 -7.15
N GLN A 64 -2.39 -12.61 -6.54
CA GLN A 64 -3.24 -12.66 -5.35
C GLN A 64 -2.58 -12.02 -4.14
N LEU A 65 -1.28 -12.25 -3.93
CA LEU A 65 -0.52 -11.62 -2.84
C LEU A 65 -0.51 -10.09 -2.97
N TYR A 66 -0.26 -9.58 -4.19
CA TYR A 66 -0.33 -8.15 -4.46
C TYR A 66 -1.74 -7.57 -4.21
N ASN A 67 -2.80 -8.28 -4.62
CA ASN A 67 -4.17 -7.88 -4.30
C ASN A 67 -4.41 -7.84 -2.78
N LYS A 68 -3.94 -8.84 -2.02
CA LYS A 68 -4.09 -8.91 -0.56
C LYS A 68 -3.46 -7.75 0.18
N ILE A 69 -2.30 -7.25 -0.28
CA ILE A 69 -1.64 -6.10 0.34
C ILE A 69 -2.16 -4.75 -0.20
N GLY A 70 -3.15 -4.77 -1.09
CA GLY A 70 -3.75 -3.57 -1.67
C GLY A 70 -2.94 -2.94 -2.80
N ASP A 71 -1.96 -3.66 -3.37
CA ASP A 71 -1.26 -3.25 -4.59
C ASP A 71 -1.92 -3.86 -5.83
N TYR A 72 -3.12 -3.35 -6.11
CA TYR A 72 -3.96 -3.80 -7.23
C TYR A 72 -3.33 -3.54 -8.61
N SER A 73 -2.48 -2.51 -8.70
CA SER A 73 -1.73 -2.18 -9.93
C SER A 73 -0.73 -3.28 -10.25
N SER A 74 0.14 -3.65 -9.29
CA SER A 74 1.09 -4.75 -9.46
C SER A 74 0.36 -6.07 -9.67
N SER A 75 -0.73 -6.32 -8.94
CA SER A 75 -1.59 -7.48 -9.18
C SER A 75 -2.02 -7.56 -10.66
N ASN A 76 -2.52 -6.46 -11.24
CA ASN A 76 -2.91 -6.42 -12.65
C ASN A 76 -1.74 -6.58 -13.63
N ILE A 77 -0.53 -6.11 -13.30
CA ILE A 77 0.67 -6.31 -14.14
C ILE A 77 0.98 -7.80 -14.27
N TYR A 78 1.01 -8.53 -13.15
CA TYR A 78 1.30 -9.96 -13.16
C TYR A 78 0.14 -10.79 -13.73
N LEU A 79 -1.09 -10.30 -13.62
CA LEU A 79 -2.30 -10.96 -14.12
C LEU A 79 -2.51 -10.77 -15.63
N ALA A 80 -2.02 -9.68 -16.23
CA ALA A 80 -2.25 -9.36 -17.64
C ALA A 80 -1.83 -10.48 -18.61
N PRO A 81 -0.61 -11.07 -18.51
CA PRO A 81 -0.22 -12.19 -19.37
C PRO A 81 -1.13 -13.41 -19.23
N LEU A 82 -1.66 -13.66 -18.03
CA LEU A 82 -2.57 -14.78 -17.76
C LEU A 82 -3.91 -14.58 -18.47
N VAL A 83 -4.48 -13.37 -18.36
CA VAL A 83 -5.75 -13.01 -19.01
C VAL A 83 -5.62 -13.00 -20.54
N GLU A 84 -4.49 -12.51 -21.07
CA GLU A 84 -4.20 -12.49 -22.51
C GLU A 84 -4.05 -13.91 -23.07
N LYS A 85 -3.34 -14.78 -22.36
CA LYS A 85 -3.14 -16.18 -22.74
C LYS A 85 -4.44 -16.99 -22.66
N ASN A 86 -5.19 -16.82 -21.58
CA ASN A 86 -6.42 -17.54 -21.32
C ASN A 86 -7.36 -16.69 -20.44
N LYS A 87 -8.54 -16.36 -20.96
CA LYS A 87 -9.60 -15.64 -20.23
C LYS A 87 -10.31 -16.54 -19.19
N ASP A 88 -9.53 -17.26 -18.39
CA ASP A 88 -10.03 -18.07 -17.29
C ASP A 88 -10.79 -17.17 -16.31
N LYS A 89 -11.93 -17.68 -15.84
CA LYS A 89 -12.79 -17.03 -14.87
C LYS A 89 -12.01 -16.56 -13.64
N LYS A 90 -11.06 -17.34 -13.13
CA LYS A 90 -10.30 -16.99 -11.91
C LYS A 90 -9.42 -15.74 -12.11
N TYR A 91 -8.89 -15.56 -13.33
CA TYR A 91 -8.08 -14.40 -13.68
C TYR A 91 -8.95 -13.16 -13.88
N LEU A 92 -10.01 -13.29 -14.69
CA LEU A 92 -10.98 -12.22 -14.90
C LEU A 92 -11.61 -11.72 -13.61
N LEU A 93 -11.95 -12.63 -12.68
CA LEU A 93 -12.53 -12.27 -11.39
C LEU A 93 -11.55 -11.43 -10.54
N LEU A 94 -10.27 -11.83 -10.47
CA LEU A 94 -9.26 -11.06 -9.74
C LEU A 94 -9.00 -9.70 -10.40
N GLN A 95 -8.99 -9.67 -11.74
CA GLN A 95 -8.80 -8.43 -12.50
C GLN A 95 -9.97 -7.45 -12.28
N ALA A 96 -11.21 -7.94 -12.30
CA ALA A 96 -12.39 -7.14 -12.01
C ALA A 96 -12.34 -6.56 -10.59
N LYS A 97 -11.97 -7.37 -9.58
CA LYS A 97 -11.75 -6.90 -8.20
C LYS A 97 -10.70 -5.80 -8.15
N ASN A 98 -9.55 -6.00 -8.77
CA ASN A 98 -8.50 -5.00 -8.82
C ASN A 98 -8.97 -3.69 -9.46
N TYR A 99 -9.70 -3.75 -10.57
CA TYR A 99 -10.22 -2.53 -11.22
C TYR A 99 -11.28 -1.81 -10.39
N ILE A 100 -12.17 -2.53 -9.70
CA ILE A 100 -13.12 -1.93 -8.76
C ILE A 100 -12.38 -1.21 -7.63
N GLU A 101 -11.35 -1.82 -7.04
CA GLU A 101 -10.56 -1.20 -5.97
C GLU A 101 -9.74 0.00 -6.46
N LEU A 102 -9.34 0.01 -7.73
CA LEU A 102 -8.65 1.14 -8.35
C LEU A 102 -9.61 2.25 -8.82
N GLY A 103 -10.93 2.03 -8.77
CA GLY A 103 -11.94 2.95 -9.33
C GLY A 103 -11.93 3.00 -10.87
N HIS A 104 -11.36 2.00 -11.54
CA HIS A 104 -11.38 1.86 -13.00
C HIS A 104 -12.68 1.16 -13.43
N GLU A 105 -13.80 1.83 -13.20
CA GLU A 105 -15.15 1.32 -13.48
C GLU A 105 -15.32 0.93 -14.96
N ASP A 106 -14.73 1.72 -15.87
CA ASP A 106 -14.71 1.51 -17.32
C ASP A 106 -14.11 0.16 -17.73
N LYS A 107 -13.15 -0.35 -16.94
CA LYS A 107 -12.50 -1.64 -17.18
C LYS A 107 -13.18 -2.77 -16.42
N ALA A 108 -13.71 -2.50 -15.23
CA ALA A 108 -14.37 -3.50 -14.39
C ALA A 108 -15.70 -3.96 -15.00
N GLU A 109 -16.53 -3.03 -15.47
CA GLU A 109 -17.88 -3.30 -15.96
C GLU A 109 -17.95 -4.36 -17.08
N PRO A 110 -17.17 -4.26 -18.19
CA PRO A 110 -17.25 -5.25 -19.26
C PRO A 110 -16.83 -6.65 -18.81
N ILE A 111 -15.82 -6.75 -17.93
CA ILE A 111 -15.37 -8.04 -17.37
C ILE A 111 -16.48 -8.65 -16.51
N LEU A 112 -17.09 -7.84 -15.64
CA LEU A 112 -18.11 -8.32 -14.73
C LEU A 112 -19.38 -8.76 -15.47
N LYS A 113 -19.75 -8.02 -16.53
CA LYS A 113 -20.83 -8.41 -17.45
C LYS A 113 -20.54 -9.75 -18.12
N GLU A 114 -19.32 -9.96 -18.62
CA GLU A 114 -18.92 -11.26 -19.20
C GLU A 114 -19.03 -12.39 -18.18
N LEU A 115 -18.55 -12.17 -16.95
CA LEU A 115 -18.59 -13.17 -15.88
C LEU A 115 -20.02 -13.53 -15.46
N LEU A 116 -20.89 -12.53 -15.31
CA LEU A 116 -22.30 -12.73 -14.95
C LEU A 116 -23.10 -13.42 -16.07
N LEU A 117 -22.78 -13.17 -17.34
CA LEU A 117 -23.37 -13.90 -18.47
C LEU A 117 -23.00 -15.39 -18.42
N LYS A 118 -21.79 -15.72 -17.99
CA LYS A 118 -21.29 -17.11 -17.88
C LYS A 118 -21.79 -17.81 -16.60
N ASP A 119 -21.91 -17.09 -15.49
CA ASP A 119 -22.29 -17.64 -14.19
C ASP A 119 -23.18 -16.67 -13.39
N GLY A 120 -24.41 -16.51 -13.85
CA GLY A 120 -25.41 -15.64 -13.21
C GLY A 120 -25.91 -16.15 -11.84
N SER A 121 -25.51 -17.37 -11.44
CA SER A 121 -25.80 -17.93 -10.10
C SER A 121 -24.73 -17.60 -9.06
N ASN A 122 -23.66 -16.91 -9.44
CA ASN A 122 -22.57 -16.59 -8.52
C ASN A 122 -22.87 -15.36 -7.65
N GLY A 123 -23.16 -15.57 -6.37
CA GLY A 123 -23.44 -14.48 -5.46
C GLY A 123 -22.27 -13.48 -5.29
N GLU A 124 -21.01 -13.89 -5.44
CA GLU A 124 -19.85 -12.98 -5.37
C GLU A 124 -19.85 -11.97 -6.53
N LEU A 125 -20.22 -12.41 -7.73
CA LEU A 125 -20.29 -11.53 -8.90
C LEU A 125 -21.38 -10.45 -8.73
N TRP A 126 -22.53 -10.84 -8.19
CA TRP A 126 -23.61 -9.89 -7.87
C TRP A 126 -23.19 -8.92 -6.76
N ASN A 127 -22.42 -9.36 -5.77
CA ASN A 127 -21.87 -8.47 -4.77
C ASN A 127 -20.88 -7.46 -5.40
N LEU A 128 -19.97 -7.90 -6.26
CA LEU A 128 -19.06 -7.01 -6.98
C LEU A 128 -19.81 -6.02 -7.87
N GLN A 129 -20.91 -6.43 -8.49
CA GLN A 129 -21.74 -5.55 -9.30
C GLN A 129 -22.42 -4.49 -8.44
N GLY A 130 -22.86 -4.86 -7.24
CA GLY A 130 -23.38 -3.93 -6.27
C GLY A 130 -22.33 -2.89 -5.84
N VAL A 131 -21.08 -3.32 -5.61
CA VAL A 131 -19.98 -2.39 -5.30
C VAL A 131 -19.72 -1.43 -6.46
N LEU A 132 -19.69 -1.93 -7.69
CA LEU A 132 -19.49 -1.09 -8.88
C LEU A 132 -20.61 -0.04 -9.04
N PHE A 133 -21.88 -0.45 -8.91
CA PHE A 133 -23.00 0.49 -8.94
C PHE A 133 -22.96 1.51 -7.80
N ALA A 134 -22.50 1.11 -6.62
CA ALA A 134 -22.34 2.02 -5.50
C ALA A 134 -21.28 3.10 -5.77
N GLN A 135 -20.15 2.73 -6.39
CA GLN A 135 -19.10 3.68 -6.80
C GLN A 135 -19.62 4.67 -7.84
N GLN A 136 -20.45 4.21 -8.77
CA GLN A 136 -21.14 5.04 -9.78
C GLN A 136 -22.24 5.96 -9.21
N GLY A 137 -22.61 5.80 -7.92
CA GLY A 137 -23.72 6.53 -7.31
C GLY A 137 -25.11 5.95 -7.60
N HIS A 138 -25.19 4.81 -8.30
CA HIS A 138 -26.40 4.05 -8.59
C HIS A 138 -26.84 3.21 -7.38
N TYR A 139 -27.20 3.87 -6.27
CA TYR A 139 -27.44 3.20 -4.98
C TYR A 139 -28.64 2.23 -4.98
N ALA A 140 -29.65 2.48 -5.80
CA ALA A 140 -30.81 1.59 -5.91
C ALA A 140 -30.45 0.28 -6.63
N GLU A 141 -29.73 0.38 -7.74
CA GLU A 141 -29.19 -0.77 -8.48
C GLU A 141 -28.15 -1.53 -7.65
N ALA A 142 -27.32 -0.82 -6.88
CA ALA A 142 -26.38 -1.42 -5.94
C ALA A 142 -27.11 -2.27 -4.90
N THR A 143 -28.14 -1.71 -4.25
CA THR A 143 -28.98 -2.43 -3.27
C THR A 143 -29.62 -3.67 -3.89
N THR A 144 -30.14 -3.56 -5.11
CA THR A 144 -30.75 -4.70 -5.84
C THR A 144 -29.72 -5.81 -6.10
N SER A 145 -28.51 -5.45 -6.51
CA SER A 145 -27.42 -6.40 -6.74
C SER A 145 -26.97 -7.08 -5.44
N PHE A 146 -26.86 -6.35 -4.33
CA PHE A 146 -26.55 -6.93 -3.02
C PHE A 146 -27.65 -7.87 -2.53
N GLU A 147 -28.92 -7.53 -2.71
CA GLU A 147 -30.05 -8.40 -2.37
C GLU A 147 -30.03 -9.70 -3.22
N LYS A 148 -29.66 -9.59 -4.50
CA LYS A 148 -29.46 -10.76 -5.35
C LYS A 148 -28.31 -11.64 -4.85
N ALA A 149 -27.18 -11.03 -4.46
CA ALA A 149 -26.05 -11.74 -3.86
C ALA A 149 -26.47 -12.48 -2.57
N ARG A 150 -27.27 -11.83 -1.72
CA ARG A 150 -27.84 -12.42 -0.50
C ARG A 150 -28.72 -13.64 -0.81
N GLY A 151 -29.62 -13.51 -1.79
CA GLY A 151 -30.49 -14.61 -2.24
C GLY A 151 -29.73 -15.79 -2.87
N LEU A 152 -28.50 -15.55 -3.34
CA LEU A 152 -27.57 -16.56 -3.84
C LEU A 152 -26.57 -17.03 -2.77
N PHE A 153 -26.85 -16.77 -1.50
CA PHE A 153 -26.07 -17.23 -0.34
C PHE A 153 -24.61 -16.77 -0.33
N TYR A 154 -24.30 -15.62 -0.95
CA TYR A 154 -22.99 -14.99 -0.72
C TYR A 154 -22.86 -14.55 0.75
N ASN A 155 -21.62 -14.34 1.21
CA ASN A 155 -21.29 -14.07 2.60
C ASN A 155 -22.21 -12.99 3.22
N GLU A 156 -23.05 -13.41 4.17
CA GLU A 156 -24.08 -12.58 4.79
C GLU A 156 -23.49 -11.31 5.44
N GLU A 157 -22.33 -11.43 6.08
CA GLU A 157 -21.67 -10.33 6.80
C GLU A 157 -21.25 -9.22 5.84
N ILE A 158 -20.67 -9.61 4.70
CA ILE A 158 -20.26 -8.69 3.64
C ILE A 158 -21.49 -8.02 3.02
N VAL A 159 -22.49 -8.81 2.64
CA VAL A 159 -23.66 -8.31 1.91
C VAL A 159 -24.52 -7.40 2.77
N ILE A 160 -24.79 -7.77 4.03
CA ILE A 160 -25.59 -6.94 4.93
C ILE A 160 -24.85 -5.63 5.26
N ASN A 161 -23.53 -5.68 5.45
CA ASN A 161 -22.74 -4.45 5.62
C ASN A 161 -22.83 -3.53 4.39
N ASN A 162 -22.78 -4.10 3.19
CA ASN A 162 -22.90 -3.33 1.94
C ASN A 162 -24.29 -2.71 1.77
N ILE A 163 -25.36 -3.45 2.09
CA ILE A 163 -26.74 -2.92 2.11
C ILE A 163 -26.88 -1.80 3.14
N ALA A 164 -26.31 -1.97 4.33
CA ALA A 164 -26.30 -0.93 5.35
C ALA A 164 -25.55 0.33 4.88
N MET A 165 -24.44 0.15 4.15
CA MET A 165 -23.71 1.27 3.55
C MET A 165 -24.58 2.02 2.53
N MET A 166 -25.39 1.32 1.72
CA MET A 166 -26.31 1.99 0.79
C MET A 166 -27.34 2.82 1.54
N ALA A 167 -27.89 2.29 2.65
CA ALA A 167 -28.80 3.03 3.51
C ALA A 167 -28.12 4.27 4.14
N ILE A 168 -26.86 4.15 4.59
CA ILE A 168 -26.05 5.29 5.07
C ILE A 168 -25.94 6.38 3.99
N LEU A 169 -25.65 6.00 2.74
CA LEU A 169 -25.48 6.96 1.63
C LEU A 169 -26.77 7.63 1.20
N GLN A 170 -27.88 6.93 1.34
CA GLN A 170 -29.23 7.46 1.15
C GLN A 170 -29.75 8.20 2.40
N GLN A 171 -28.93 8.33 3.45
CA GLN A 171 -29.26 8.97 4.74
C GLN A 171 -30.40 8.28 5.50
N ASP A 172 -30.72 7.03 5.15
CA ASP A 172 -31.61 6.16 5.92
C ASP A 172 -30.80 5.48 7.06
N TYR A 173 -30.38 6.32 8.02
CA TYR A 173 -29.57 5.87 9.15
C TYR A 173 -30.32 4.87 10.03
N GLN A 174 -31.65 4.94 10.05
CA GLN A 174 -32.45 4.02 10.84
C GLN A 174 -32.37 2.59 10.30
N LYS A 175 -32.57 2.42 8.99
CA LYS A 175 -32.43 1.12 8.33
C LYS A 175 -31.00 0.59 8.42
N ALA A 176 -29.99 1.45 8.23
CA ALA A 176 -28.59 1.06 8.40
C ALA A 176 -28.32 0.51 9.81
N ARG A 177 -28.88 1.18 10.84
CA ARG A 177 -28.71 0.77 12.24
C ARG A 177 -29.23 -0.63 12.47
N ASP A 178 -30.42 -0.93 11.97
CA ASP A 178 -31.08 -2.21 12.20
C ASP A 178 -30.29 -3.38 11.57
N TYR A 179 -29.75 -3.18 10.37
CA TYR A 179 -28.84 -4.17 9.75
C TYR A 179 -27.54 -4.36 10.55
N LEU A 180 -26.88 -3.27 10.91
CA LEU A 180 -25.56 -3.31 11.54
C LEU A 180 -25.63 -3.84 12.99
N LEU A 181 -26.65 -3.48 13.76
CA LEU A 181 -26.88 -4.04 15.10
C LEU A 181 -27.19 -5.54 15.05
N SER A 182 -27.89 -6.01 14.02
CA SER A 182 -28.15 -7.44 13.82
C SER A 182 -26.85 -8.22 13.57
N LEU A 183 -25.90 -7.68 12.79
CA LEU A 183 -24.57 -8.28 12.62
C LEU A 183 -23.77 -8.26 13.92
N TYR A 184 -23.74 -7.10 14.58
CA TYR A 184 -22.95 -6.89 15.81
C TYR A 184 -23.40 -7.78 16.96
N SER A 185 -24.71 -7.86 17.23
CA SER A 185 -25.28 -8.67 18.31
C SER A 185 -25.01 -10.18 18.13
N ARG A 186 -24.93 -10.65 16.88
CA ARG A 186 -24.60 -12.04 16.54
C ARG A 186 -23.11 -12.32 16.50
N LYS A 187 -22.25 -11.32 16.72
CA LYS A 187 -20.79 -11.38 16.56
C LYS A 187 -20.36 -11.89 15.18
N LYS A 188 -21.13 -11.54 14.15
CA LYS A 188 -20.89 -11.91 12.75
C LYS A 188 -20.56 -10.64 11.96
N TYR A 189 -19.36 -10.12 12.11
CA TYR A 189 -18.96 -8.86 11.50
C TYR A 189 -17.47 -8.79 11.20
N GLN A 190 -17.13 -7.93 10.23
CA GLN A 190 -15.75 -7.54 9.92
C GLN A 190 -15.42 -6.22 10.63
N SER A 191 -14.13 -5.90 10.77
CA SER A 191 -13.70 -4.66 11.44
C SER A 191 -14.36 -3.41 10.85
N GLN A 192 -14.54 -3.35 9.53
CA GLN A 192 -15.19 -2.25 8.80
C GLN A 192 -16.67 -2.06 9.23
N THR A 193 -17.38 -3.15 9.52
CA THR A 193 -18.79 -3.11 9.95
C THR A 193 -18.95 -2.35 11.27
N VAL A 194 -17.98 -2.45 12.17
CA VAL A 194 -18.00 -1.74 13.46
C VAL A 194 -17.93 -0.23 13.23
N TYR A 195 -17.07 0.25 12.34
CA TYR A 195 -16.98 1.68 12.03
C TYR A 195 -18.29 2.21 11.43
N ASN A 196 -18.90 1.45 10.51
CA ASN A 196 -20.21 1.79 9.94
C ASN A 196 -21.30 1.83 11.02
N LEU A 197 -21.26 0.89 11.98
CA LEU A 197 -22.21 0.86 13.09
C LEU A 197 -22.04 2.08 13.99
N VAL A 198 -20.82 2.40 14.42
CA VAL A 198 -20.54 3.57 15.27
C VAL A 198 -20.98 4.84 14.57
N TYR A 199 -20.63 5.02 13.29
CA TYR A 199 -21.09 6.15 12.50
C TYR A 199 -22.62 6.26 12.51
N THR A 200 -23.31 5.16 12.21
CA THR A 200 -24.77 5.13 12.15
C THR A 200 -25.42 5.43 13.50
N LEU A 201 -24.91 4.87 14.59
CA LEU A 201 -25.40 5.14 15.94
C LEU A 201 -25.29 6.62 16.27
N VAL A 202 -24.15 7.25 15.95
CA VAL A 202 -23.95 8.68 16.10
C VAL A 202 -24.93 9.50 15.26
N LYS A 203 -25.15 9.14 13.98
CA LYS A 203 -26.13 9.84 13.12
C LYS A 203 -27.58 9.68 13.57
N THR A 204 -27.89 8.61 14.31
CA THR A 204 -29.21 8.41 14.96
C THR A 204 -29.29 8.99 16.39
N ASN A 205 -28.28 9.74 16.84
CA ASN A 205 -28.15 10.31 18.19
C ASN A 205 -28.11 9.28 19.33
N ASP A 206 -27.82 8.01 19.04
CA ASP A 206 -27.61 6.96 20.05
C ASP A 206 -26.15 6.97 20.52
N TYR A 207 -25.76 8.05 21.18
CA TYR A 207 -24.38 8.24 21.68
C TYR A 207 -24.01 7.25 22.79
N THR A 208 -25.01 6.74 23.52
CA THR A 208 -24.79 5.75 24.58
C THR A 208 -24.33 4.42 23.99
N SER A 209 -25.05 3.90 23.00
CA SER A 209 -24.65 2.67 22.31
C SER A 209 -23.35 2.88 21.52
N ALA A 210 -23.19 4.03 20.86
CA ALA A 210 -21.96 4.35 20.13
C ALA A 210 -20.73 4.32 21.05
N ARG A 211 -20.80 4.96 22.22
CA ARG A 211 -19.72 4.94 23.22
C ARG A 211 -19.40 3.51 23.66
N LYS A 212 -20.43 2.71 23.93
CA LYS A 212 -20.26 1.31 24.35
C LYS A 212 -19.49 0.52 23.30
N VAL A 213 -19.90 0.58 22.03
CA VAL A 213 -19.22 -0.12 20.93
C VAL A 213 -17.78 0.36 20.75
N ILE A 214 -17.52 1.69 20.83
CA ILE A 214 -16.16 2.24 20.72
C ILE A 214 -15.22 1.67 21.81
N LEU A 215 -15.72 1.53 23.04
CA LEU A 215 -14.96 0.99 24.16
C LEU A 215 -14.76 -0.53 24.04
N ASP A 216 -15.83 -1.27 23.73
CA ASP A 216 -15.82 -2.73 23.59
C ASP A 216 -14.86 -3.17 22.46
N GLU A 217 -14.82 -2.42 21.36
CA GLU A 217 -14.00 -2.70 20.16
C GLU A 217 -12.64 -1.97 20.16
N LYS A 218 -12.34 -1.20 21.21
CA LYS A 218 -11.06 -0.47 21.40
C LYS A 218 -10.69 0.45 20.22
N LEU A 219 -11.67 1.08 19.56
CA LEU A 219 -11.42 1.94 18.40
C LEU A 219 -10.75 3.28 18.75
N SER A 220 -11.11 3.86 19.90
CA SER A 220 -10.49 5.05 20.48
C SER A 220 -10.73 5.07 21.99
N PRO A 221 -10.15 4.11 22.74
CA PRO A 221 -10.53 3.88 24.13
C PRO A 221 -10.16 5.06 25.05
N SER A 222 -9.17 5.85 24.66
CA SER A 222 -8.69 7.01 25.41
C SER A 222 -9.53 8.28 25.22
N ASN A 223 -10.31 8.40 24.12
CA ASN A 223 -11.18 9.56 23.91
C ASN A 223 -12.40 9.22 23.02
N PRO A 224 -13.41 8.50 23.57
CA PRO A 224 -14.61 8.11 22.82
C PRO A 224 -15.46 9.32 22.39
N ASP A 225 -15.52 10.35 23.23
CA ASP A 225 -16.33 11.54 23.01
C ASP A 225 -15.86 12.38 21.83
N ALA A 226 -14.55 12.55 21.69
CA ALA A 226 -14.00 13.27 20.55
C ALA A 226 -14.31 12.56 19.22
N LEU A 227 -14.30 11.21 19.21
CA LEU A 227 -14.68 10.43 18.03
C LEU A 227 -16.17 10.62 17.72
N ILE A 228 -17.05 10.50 18.72
CA ILE A 228 -18.49 10.74 18.55
C ILE A 228 -18.76 12.14 18.01
N HIS A 229 -18.13 13.16 18.58
CA HIS A 229 -18.30 14.55 18.14
C HIS A 229 -17.84 14.75 16.68
N SER A 230 -16.72 14.12 16.30
CA SER A 230 -16.21 14.17 14.93
C SER A 230 -17.18 13.52 13.93
N LEU A 231 -17.73 12.35 14.29
CA LEU A 231 -18.65 11.61 13.41
C LEU A 231 -20.02 12.28 13.28
N ALA A 232 -20.48 13.00 14.31
CA ALA A 232 -21.76 13.72 14.27
C ALA A 232 -21.79 14.76 13.13
N ASN A 233 -20.69 15.47 12.97
CA ASN A 233 -20.50 16.52 11.98
C ASN A 233 -20.12 15.99 10.58
N LEU A 234 -19.81 14.70 10.45
CA LEU A 234 -19.36 14.09 9.19
C LEU A 234 -20.55 13.74 8.28
N SER A 235 -20.46 14.08 6.99
CA SER A 235 -21.43 13.65 5.98
C SER A 235 -20.97 12.35 5.28
N PRO A 236 -21.90 11.46 4.88
CA PRO A 236 -21.54 10.20 4.20
C PRO A 236 -20.82 10.41 2.86
N ARG A 237 -21.11 11.53 2.17
CA ARG A 237 -20.57 11.82 0.83
C ARG A 237 -19.10 12.23 0.87
N GLU A 238 -18.64 12.83 1.96
CA GLU A 238 -17.23 13.25 2.13
C GLU A 238 -16.25 12.06 2.15
N GLN A 239 -16.71 10.85 2.51
CA GLN A 239 -15.89 9.62 2.48
C GLN A 239 -15.82 8.95 1.10
N LEU A 240 -16.76 9.20 0.19
CA LEU A 240 -16.89 8.48 -1.09
C LEU A 240 -16.50 9.29 -2.32
N HIS A 241 -15.80 10.42 -2.14
CA HIS A 241 -15.07 11.04 -3.25
C HIS A 241 -13.84 10.21 -3.68
N LEU A 242 -14.08 8.97 -4.09
CA LEU A 242 -13.32 8.24 -5.09
C LEU A 242 -13.62 8.92 -6.44
N GLY A 243 -12.87 9.99 -6.72
CA GLY A 243 -12.70 10.60 -8.05
C GLY A 243 -13.94 11.03 -8.86
N ASN A 244 -14.39 12.28 -8.68
CA ASN A 244 -14.54 13.21 -9.82
C ASN A 244 -14.76 14.66 -9.34
N PRO A 245 -13.83 15.60 -9.59
CA PRO A 245 -14.09 17.04 -9.50
C PRO A 245 -14.43 17.57 -10.91
N ALA A 246 -15.65 17.36 -11.38
CA ALA A 246 -16.23 18.13 -12.50
C ALA A 246 -17.72 17.81 -12.68
N ALA A 247 -18.55 18.38 -11.81
CA ALA A 247 -19.95 18.69 -12.15
C ALA A 247 -20.33 19.97 -11.40
N SER A 248 -19.60 21.04 -11.71
CA SER A 248 -20.04 22.40 -11.44
C SER A 248 -20.27 23.04 -12.80
N GLU A 249 -21.51 23.34 -13.08
CA GLU A 249 -21.95 24.15 -14.21
C GLU A 249 -21.15 25.45 -14.29
N MET A 250 -20.72 25.88 -15.49
CA MET A 250 -21.00 27.21 -16.05
C MET A 250 -20.25 27.46 -17.38
N ASN A 251 -21.06 27.84 -18.38
CA ASN A 251 -20.80 28.60 -19.60
C ASN A 251 -19.94 28.03 -20.73
N ALA A 252 -20.66 27.59 -21.76
CA ALA A 252 -20.27 27.75 -23.15
C ALA A 252 -20.13 29.25 -23.50
N GLN A 253 -19.02 29.62 -24.11
CA GLN A 253 -18.92 30.73 -25.06
C GLN A 253 -17.75 30.43 -26.01
N ASP A 254 -18.07 30.51 -27.30
CA ASP A 254 -17.21 30.32 -28.47
C ASP A 254 -15.91 31.16 -28.40
N VAL A 255 -14.84 30.70 -29.07
CA VAL A 255 -14.09 31.46 -30.10
C VAL A 255 -13.04 30.53 -30.78
N ASP A 256 -13.22 30.40 -32.10
CA ASP A 256 -12.31 30.18 -33.24
C ASP A 256 -10.93 29.48 -33.13
N ILE A 257 -10.75 28.55 -34.07
CA ILE A 257 -9.48 27.96 -34.55
C ILE A 257 -8.91 28.88 -35.66
N PRO A 258 -7.58 28.98 -35.80
CA PRO A 258 -7.00 28.60 -37.10
C PRO A 258 -5.79 27.66 -37.00
N ALA A 259 -5.66 26.87 -38.06
CA ALA A 259 -4.72 25.77 -38.28
C ALA A 259 -3.32 26.20 -38.81
N SER A 260 -2.43 25.19 -38.91
CA SER A 260 -1.18 25.11 -39.69
C SER A 260 0.09 25.52 -38.91
N ILE A 261 1.27 24.86 -38.95
CA ILE A 261 2.01 24.18 -40.04
C ILE A 261 2.97 23.10 -39.44
N ALA A 262 3.21 22.03 -40.20
CA ALA A 262 4.20 20.95 -39.98
C ALA A 262 5.67 21.41 -40.30
N GLN A 263 6.75 21.01 -39.62
CA GLN A 263 7.59 19.79 -39.80
C GLN A 263 9.03 20.10 -39.23
N PRO A 264 9.93 19.09 -39.06
CA PRO A 264 11.13 19.10 -38.19
C PRO A 264 12.48 19.32 -38.90
N PRO A 265 13.60 19.46 -38.16
CA PRO A 265 14.96 19.08 -38.65
C PRO A 265 15.69 18.14 -37.66
N GLN A 266 16.27 16.98 -38.01
CA GLN A 266 17.42 16.63 -38.87
C GLN A 266 18.83 17.07 -38.38
N ILE A 267 19.75 16.13 -38.55
CA ILE A 267 21.09 15.92 -37.95
C ILE A 267 22.17 16.76 -38.65
N VAL A 268 23.19 17.27 -37.92
CA VAL A 268 24.56 17.48 -38.45
C VAL A 268 25.63 17.23 -37.36
N SER A 269 26.74 16.68 -37.84
CA SER A 269 27.88 15.94 -37.27
C SER A 269 29.12 16.76 -36.85
N ASN A 270 29.82 16.29 -35.78
CA ASN A 270 31.29 16.11 -35.51
C ASN A 270 32.33 17.25 -35.82
N PRO A 271 33.64 17.15 -35.42
CA PRO A 271 34.33 16.38 -34.35
C PRO A 271 35.46 17.13 -33.56
N SER A 272 35.94 16.49 -32.46
CA SER A 272 37.29 16.33 -31.80
C SER A 272 38.36 17.47 -31.76
N SER A 273 39.37 17.59 -30.87
CA SER A 273 40.18 16.71 -29.96
C SER A 273 41.04 17.56 -28.98
N GLU A 274 41.72 16.89 -28.03
CA GLU A 274 43.00 17.22 -27.33
C GLU A 274 42.90 18.06 -26.02
N ASN A 275 43.58 17.79 -24.88
CA ASN A 275 44.77 16.98 -24.56
C ASN A 275 44.84 16.61 -23.04
N LEU A 276 45.57 15.52 -22.72
CA LEU A 276 46.07 15.08 -21.38
C LEU A 276 47.55 15.54 -21.21
N PRO A 277 48.22 15.53 -20.01
CA PRO A 277 48.74 14.28 -19.35
C PRO A 277 48.78 14.35 -17.78
N ASN A 278 48.65 13.29 -16.95
CA ASN A 278 49.35 12.01 -16.65
C ASN A 278 50.41 12.06 -15.50
N LYS A 279 50.46 10.95 -14.71
CA LYS A 279 51.45 10.45 -13.70
C LYS A 279 51.35 10.95 -12.22
N SER A 280 51.65 10.18 -11.15
CA SER A 280 51.79 8.74 -10.84
C SER A 280 52.19 8.55 -9.35
N LYS A 281 51.52 7.63 -8.63
CA LYS A 281 51.90 6.68 -7.53
C LYS A 281 52.87 7.01 -6.36
N ASP A 282 52.36 6.64 -5.18
CA ASP A 282 52.91 5.89 -4.00
C ASP A 282 54.06 6.45 -3.13
N VAL A 283 53.83 6.47 -1.80
CA VAL A 283 54.66 5.86 -0.70
C VAL A 283 54.16 6.34 0.69
N ILE A 284 54.01 5.39 1.64
CA ILE A 284 53.78 5.50 3.11
C ILE A 284 55.08 4.90 3.75
N PRO A 285 55.68 5.36 4.90
CA PRO A 285 55.08 5.18 6.25
C PRO A 285 55.47 6.09 7.45
N SER A 286 54.52 6.15 8.40
CA SER A 286 54.59 6.19 9.89
C SER A 286 55.69 6.93 10.67
N VAL A 287 55.31 7.77 11.66
CA VAL A 287 55.84 7.84 13.06
C VAL A 287 54.74 8.33 14.03
N GLU A 288 54.88 7.95 15.29
CA GLU A 288 53.96 7.76 16.43
C GLU A 288 53.38 8.99 17.17
N SER A 289 52.20 8.74 17.78
CA SER A 289 51.76 9.02 19.17
C SER A 289 52.10 10.35 19.85
N SER A 290 51.06 11.13 20.18
CA SER A 290 50.62 11.39 21.57
C SER A 290 49.50 12.45 21.63
N GLY A 291 48.49 12.21 22.48
CA GLY A 291 47.55 13.25 22.93
C GLY A 291 46.07 12.85 22.81
N ASP A 292 45.54 12.25 23.88
CA ASP A 292 44.11 12.10 24.10
C ASP A 292 43.38 13.45 24.00
N MET A 293 42.34 13.51 23.15
CA MET A 293 41.19 14.36 23.42
C MET A 293 39.96 13.75 22.74
N LEU A 294 38.97 13.39 23.56
CA LEU A 294 37.66 12.87 23.19
C LEU A 294 37.03 13.72 22.07
N ILE A 295 36.85 13.13 20.88
CA ILE A 295 35.94 13.63 19.85
C ILE A 295 34.91 12.54 19.54
N SER A 296 33.65 12.97 19.68
CA SER A 296 32.40 12.29 19.39
C SER A 296 32.45 11.29 18.22
N GLY A 297 31.87 10.11 18.46
CA GLY A 297 31.83 8.97 17.55
C GLY A 297 31.30 9.32 16.16
N THR A 298 32.17 9.20 15.17
CA THR A 298 31.79 9.02 13.77
C THR A 298 31.50 7.53 13.54
N CYS A 299 30.44 7.22 12.81
CA CYS A 299 30.05 5.84 12.54
C CYS A 299 31.15 5.15 11.76
N SER A 300 31.76 4.12 12.35
CA SER A 300 32.72 3.25 11.68
C SER A 300 31.97 2.35 10.69
N GLU A 301 31.47 2.91 9.58
CA GLU A 301 31.02 2.16 8.40
C GLU A 301 30.71 3.09 7.21
N LYS A 302 31.70 3.87 6.78
CA LYS A 302 31.64 4.69 5.55
C LYS A 302 31.50 3.90 4.24
N ALA A 303 31.53 2.56 4.28
CA ALA A 303 31.68 1.71 3.09
C ALA A 303 30.41 1.48 2.25
N LEU A 304 29.25 2.03 2.62
CA LEU A 304 27.99 1.91 1.85
C LEU A 304 27.42 3.27 1.40
N LEU A 305 28.19 4.35 1.57
CA LEU A 305 27.70 5.73 1.52
C LEU A 305 28.29 6.59 0.39
N GLU A 306 29.18 6.05 -0.44
CA GLU A 306 29.79 6.81 -1.52
C GLU A 306 29.05 6.62 -2.85
N GLY A 307 28.45 7.71 -3.34
CA GLY A 307 27.83 7.80 -4.66
C GLY A 307 27.05 9.11 -4.80
N PRO A 308 27.06 9.75 -5.98
CA PRO A 308 26.32 10.99 -6.19
C PRO A 308 24.82 10.76 -5.96
N ILE A 309 24.15 11.77 -5.41
CA ILE A 309 22.68 11.72 -5.30
C ILE A 309 22.12 11.79 -6.71
N ALA A 310 21.61 10.66 -7.19
CA ALA A 310 21.02 10.57 -8.50
C ALA A 310 19.58 11.08 -8.48
N SER A 311 19.17 11.70 -9.58
CA SER A 311 17.74 11.87 -9.87
C SER A 311 17.09 10.50 -10.01
N PHE A 312 15.82 10.38 -9.63
CA PHE A 312 15.04 9.16 -9.88
C PHE A 312 15.09 8.79 -11.37
N VAL A 313 15.52 7.56 -11.66
CA VAL A 313 15.65 7.05 -13.04
C VAL A 313 14.56 6.01 -13.29
N GLY A 314 13.87 6.14 -14.43
CA GLY A 314 12.78 5.27 -14.84
C GLY A 314 11.42 5.96 -14.80
N ASN A 315 10.39 5.21 -15.23
CA ASN A 315 8.99 5.65 -15.20
C ASN A 315 8.13 4.48 -14.75
N ILE A 316 7.33 4.69 -13.71
CA ILE A 316 6.35 3.72 -13.23
C ILE A 316 4.99 4.13 -13.80
N HIS A 317 4.55 3.41 -14.83
CA HIS A 317 3.28 3.71 -15.50
C HIS A 317 2.10 3.61 -14.53
N GLY A 318 1.30 4.67 -14.41
CA GLY A 318 0.13 4.72 -13.53
C GLY A 318 0.45 4.93 -12.04
N ALA A 319 1.70 5.26 -11.69
CA ALA A 319 2.08 5.55 -10.32
C ALA A 319 1.49 6.86 -9.79
N LYS A 320 1.15 6.85 -8.50
CA LYS A 320 0.81 8.05 -7.72
C LYS A 320 2.03 8.93 -7.58
N GLU A 321 1.88 10.21 -7.86
CA GLU A 321 2.98 11.15 -7.76
C GLU A 321 3.29 11.53 -6.31
N ILE A 322 4.55 11.37 -5.91
CA ILE A 322 5.12 12.06 -4.75
C ILE A 322 5.44 13.47 -5.23
N ALA A 323 4.48 14.37 -5.04
CA ALA A 323 4.43 15.68 -5.67
C ALA A 323 5.25 16.75 -4.93
N LYS A 324 5.54 16.54 -3.64
CA LYS A 324 6.37 17.46 -2.84
C LYS A 324 7.12 16.72 -1.74
N LEU A 325 8.34 17.19 -1.45
CA LEU A 325 9.14 16.82 -0.29
C LEU A 325 9.48 18.09 0.48
N THR A 326 9.21 18.14 1.78
CA THR A 326 9.58 19.25 2.66
C THR A 326 10.33 18.76 3.88
N SER A 327 11.03 19.67 4.56
CA SER A 327 11.69 19.41 5.83
C SER A 327 11.38 20.47 6.88
N ALA A 328 11.59 20.11 8.15
CA ALA A 328 11.59 21.01 9.30
C ALA A 328 12.52 20.47 10.39
N HIS A 329 13.09 21.35 11.22
CA HIS A 329 13.76 20.89 12.44
C HIS A 329 12.73 20.56 13.52
N THR A 330 13.06 19.60 14.38
CA THR A 330 12.28 19.23 15.57
C THR A 330 13.15 19.38 16.82
N THR A 331 12.54 19.25 18.00
CA THR A 331 13.27 19.36 19.29
C THR A 331 14.35 18.29 19.45
N SER A 332 14.12 17.09 18.90
CA SER A 332 15.03 15.93 18.98
C SER A 332 15.67 15.57 17.65
N GLY A 333 15.36 16.28 16.57
CA GLY A 333 16.00 16.03 15.28
C GLY A 333 15.43 16.75 14.08
N ASP A 334 15.07 16.00 13.04
CA ASP A 334 14.56 16.53 11.79
C ASP A 334 13.29 15.79 11.37
N ARG A 335 12.42 16.50 10.66
CA ARG A 335 11.19 15.99 10.08
C ARG A 335 11.24 16.11 8.58
N LEU A 336 10.95 15.04 7.86
CA LEU A 336 10.65 15.06 6.44
C LEU A 336 9.15 14.83 6.23
N ALA A 337 8.59 15.40 5.17
CA ALA A 337 7.22 15.14 4.76
C ALA A 337 7.10 14.99 3.25
N LEU A 338 6.57 13.84 2.83
CA LEU A 338 6.15 13.57 1.45
C LEU A 338 4.70 13.97 1.27
N TYR A 339 4.36 14.58 0.15
CA TYR A 339 2.98 14.95 -0.18
C TYR A 339 2.55 14.30 -1.47
N SER A 340 1.31 13.84 -1.49
CA SER A 340 0.67 13.32 -2.69
C SER A 340 -0.78 13.78 -2.80
N ALA A 341 -1.27 13.86 -4.03
CA ALA A 341 -2.68 14.05 -4.32
C ALA A 341 -3.52 12.79 -3.99
N TYR A 342 -2.87 11.63 -3.79
CA TYR A 342 -3.52 10.36 -3.51
C TYR A 342 -2.84 9.66 -2.32
N PRO A 343 -3.58 8.86 -1.53
CA PRO A 343 -2.98 8.05 -0.48
C PRO A 343 -1.95 7.07 -1.06
N ILE A 344 -0.71 7.12 -0.57
CA ILE A 344 0.40 6.22 -0.91
C ILE A 344 0.49 5.17 0.19
N ASN A 345 0.39 3.90 -0.22
CA ASN A 345 0.68 2.79 0.68
C ASN A 345 2.20 2.70 0.84
N PHE A 346 2.66 2.41 2.05
CA PHE A 346 4.07 2.24 2.31
C PHE A 346 4.32 1.21 3.39
N ILE A 347 5.52 0.63 3.37
CA ILE A 347 6.09 -0.12 4.49
C ILE A 347 7.42 0.50 4.89
N VAL A 348 7.72 0.45 6.19
CA VAL A 348 9.04 0.73 6.72
C VAL A 348 9.85 -0.55 6.61
N MET A 349 10.96 -0.51 5.87
CA MET A 349 11.81 -1.68 5.68
C MET A 349 12.52 -2.06 6.99
N PRO A 350 12.78 -3.35 7.22
CA PRO A 350 13.60 -3.79 8.34
C PRO A 350 14.92 -3.03 8.36
N LYS A 351 15.28 -2.54 9.55
CA LYS A 351 16.44 -1.65 9.71
C LYS A 351 17.73 -2.42 9.42
N ALA A 352 18.29 -2.21 8.23
CA ALA A 352 19.55 -2.85 7.83
C ALA A 352 20.75 -2.22 8.55
N LYS A 353 20.71 -0.91 8.83
CA LYS A 353 21.74 -0.16 9.56
C LYS A 353 21.13 0.91 10.46
N ASP A 354 21.80 1.21 11.57
CA ASP A 354 21.22 2.08 12.60
C ASP A 354 21.03 3.55 12.18
N ASN A 355 21.74 3.99 11.14
CA ASN A 355 21.64 5.34 10.56
C ASN A 355 20.88 5.38 9.23
N VAL A 356 20.29 4.26 8.78
CA VAL A 356 19.56 4.18 7.51
C VAL A 356 18.09 3.87 7.77
N LEU A 357 17.22 4.66 7.15
CA LEU A 357 15.79 4.41 7.04
C LEU A 357 15.44 4.15 5.57
N GLU A 358 14.73 3.06 5.31
CA GLU A 358 14.16 2.77 4.00
C GLU A 358 12.65 2.61 4.08
N LEU A 359 11.95 3.22 3.14
CA LEU A 359 10.52 3.09 2.93
C LEU A 359 10.29 2.54 1.53
N GLU A 360 9.51 1.49 1.38
CA GLU A 360 8.93 1.18 0.07
C GLU A 360 7.59 1.86 -0.04
N LEU A 361 7.46 2.69 -1.08
CA LEU A 361 6.29 3.47 -1.41
C LEU A 361 5.61 2.80 -2.63
N PHE A 362 4.54 2.07 -2.40
CA PHE A 362 3.87 1.24 -3.42
C PHE A 362 3.18 2.08 -4.48
N ASN A 363 3.27 1.63 -5.74
CA ASN A 363 2.68 2.29 -6.92
C ASN A 363 2.85 3.81 -6.89
N SER A 364 4.07 4.28 -6.58
CA SER A 364 4.35 5.70 -6.44
C SER A 364 5.68 6.07 -7.07
N GLN A 365 5.81 7.32 -7.52
CA GLN A 365 7.04 7.84 -8.08
C GLN A 365 7.23 9.33 -7.76
N PRO A 366 8.47 9.79 -7.51
CA PRO A 366 8.75 11.21 -7.30
C PRO A 366 8.66 11.99 -8.61
N VAL A 367 8.01 13.16 -8.57
CA VAL A 367 8.06 14.10 -9.68
C VAL A 367 9.46 14.69 -9.81
N LYS A 368 9.84 15.15 -11.01
CA LYS A 368 11.19 15.68 -11.29
C LYS A 368 11.63 16.80 -10.34
N SER A 369 10.69 17.61 -9.83
CA SER A 369 11.00 18.71 -8.90
C SER A 369 11.47 18.24 -7.52
N ILE A 370 11.22 16.98 -7.14
CA ILE A 370 11.68 16.40 -5.86
C ILE A 370 13.21 16.44 -5.76
N TYR A 371 13.92 16.32 -6.88
CA TYR A 371 15.38 16.41 -6.90
C TYR A 371 15.92 17.72 -6.31
N GLN A 372 15.27 18.85 -6.65
CA GLN A 372 15.66 20.15 -6.10
C GLN A 372 15.35 20.25 -4.60
N SER A 373 14.23 19.65 -4.16
CA SER A 373 13.92 19.54 -2.73
C SER A 373 14.95 18.70 -1.98
N GLN A 374 15.39 17.55 -2.54
CA GLN A 374 16.44 16.73 -1.93
C GLN A 374 17.71 17.58 -1.70
N MET A 375 18.19 18.29 -2.72
CA MET A 375 19.39 19.13 -2.60
C MET A 375 19.22 20.25 -1.58
N SER A 376 18.07 20.94 -1.58
CA SER A 376 17.80 22.01 -0.62
C SER A 376 17.74 21.50 0.82
N ILE A 377 17.18 20.31 1.04
CA ILE A 377 17.05 19.74 2.38
C ILE A 377 18.43 19.37 2.94
N LEU A 378 19.27 18.70 2.14
CA LEU A 378 20.61 18.31 2.57
C LEU A 378 21.50 19.52 2.91
N LYS A 379 21.30 20.65 2.22
CA LYS A 379 21.97 21.90 2.55
C LYS A 379 21.54 22.49 3.91
N ASN A 380 20.25 22.35 4.25
CA ASN A 380 19.67 22.98 5.44
C ASN A 380 19.62 22.05 6.67
N HIS A 381 19.76 20.74 6.47
CA HIS A 381 19.71 19.71 7.50
C HIS A 381 21.00 18.88 7.47
N PRO A 382 22.12 19.39 8.04
CA PRO A 382 23.44 18.77 7.91
C PRO A 382 23.55 17.40 8.59
N ARG A 383 22.59 17.01 9.44
CA ARG A 383 22.51 15.68 10.05
C ARG A 383 21.88 14.62 9.13
N ILE A 384 21.26 15.04 8.03
CA ILE A 384 20.78 14.15 6.98
C ILE A 384 21.87 14.11 5.91
N HIS A 385 22.58 12.99 5.83
CA HIS A 385 23.65 12.76 4.87
C HIS A 385 23.11 12.57 3.45
N LYS A 386 22.02 11.81 3.30
CA LYS A 386 21.49 11.41 1.99
C LYS A 386 19.98 11.22 2.00
N ILE A 387 19.33 11.62 0.91
CA ILE A 387 17.93 11.25 0.59
C ILE A 387 17.91 10.77 -0.84
N GLU A 388 17.45 9.54 -1.08
CA GLU A 388 17.37 8.93 -2.41
C GLU A 388 16.00 8.33 -2.68
N PHE A 389 15.60 8.34 -3.95
CA PHE A 389 14.46 7.59 -4.46
C PHE A 389 14.94 6.63 -5.53
N ILE A 390 14.64 5.34 -5.36
CA ILE A 390 15.13 4.25 -6.20
C ILE A 390 13.91 3.52 -6.76
N ASN A 391 13.85 3.35 -8.08
CA ASN A 391 12.86 2.48 -8.71
C ASN A 391 13.26 1.02 -8.44
N ASN A 392 12.41 0.24 -7.78
CA ASN A 392 12.71 -1.15 -7.43
C ASN A 392 12.27 -2.17 -8.50
N GLY A 393 11.76 -1.70 -9.65
CA GLY A 393 11.31 -2.55 -10.75
C GLY A 393 10.04 -3.35 -10.47
N SER A 394 9.36 -3.11 -9.34
CA SER A 394 8.09 -3.76 -8.97
C SER A 394 6.87 -2.86 -9.08
N GLY A 395 7.03 -1.68 -9.67
CA GLY A 395 6.04 -0.61 -9.58
C GLY A 395 6.08 0.19 -8.27
N SER A 396 7.03 -0.05 -7.38
CA SER A 396 7.22 0.76 -6.17
C SER A 396 8.45 1.65 -6.26
N THR A 397 8.50 2.68 -5.41
CA THR A 397 9.70 3.48 -5.19
C THR A 397 10.23 3.23 -3.80
N ILE A 398 11.51 2.92 -3.67
CA ILE A 398 12.20 2.92 -2.37
C ILE A 398 12.69 4.34 -2.08
N MET A 399 12.24 4.94 -0.99
CA MET A 399 12.85 6.12 -0.41
C MET A 399 13.87 5.70 0.65
N ARG A 400 15.12 6.13 0.48
CA ARG A 400 16.20 5.89 1.44
C ARG A 400 16.62 7.21 2.06
N VAL A 401 16.70 7.25 3.38
CA VAL A 401 17.25 8.36 4.15
C VAL A 401 18.43 7.87 4.97
N VAL A 402 19.56 8.56 4.84
CA VAL A 402 20.78 8.27 5.61
C VAL A 402 21.07 9.46 6.51
N ALA A 403 21.25 9.20 7.79
CA ALA A 403 21.70 10.19 8.76
C ALA A 403 23.22 10.11 9.01
N GLU A 404 23.80 11.23 9.40
CA GLU A 404 25.20 11.32 9.85
C GLU A 404 25.41 10.61 11.19
N GLU A 405 24.42 10.68 12.08
CA GLU A 405 24.51 10.06 13.40
C GLU A 405 24.20 8.56 13.36
N CYS A 406 24.89 7.79 14.20
CA CYS A 406 24.81 6.34 14.14
C CYS A 406 23.52 5.78 14.72
N LYS A 407 22.91 6.47 15.69
CA LYS A 407 21.72 5.99 16.40
C LYS A 407 20.54 6.88 16.11
N VAL A 408 19.84 6.58 15.02
CA VAL A 408 18.62 7.30 14.65
C VAL A 408 17.39 6.46 14.93
N LEU A 409 16.44 7.06 15.64
CA LEU A 409 15.07 6.55 15.75
C LEU A 409 14.23 7.24 14.69
N ALA A 410 13.60 6.45 13.83
CA ALA A 410 12.65 6.96 12.85
C ALA A 410 11.23 6.57 13.25
N ASN A 411 10.32 7.53 13.27
CA ASN A 411 8.90 7.30 13.38
C ASN A 411 8.21 7.77 12.10
N VAL A 412 7.39 6.91 11.49
CA VAL A 412 6.77 7.18 10.20
C VAL A 412 5.27 7.14 10.38
N THR A 413 4.60 8.25 10.08
CA THR A 413 3.17 8.41 10.34
C THR A 413 2.47 9.00 9.12
N ARG A 414 1.18 8.70 8.99
CA ARG A 414 0.30 9.26 7.96
C ARG A 414 -0.51 10.41 8.55
N ALA A 415 -0.70 11.47 7.78
CA ALA A 415 -1.61 12.56 8.12
C ALA A 415 -2.29 13.12 6.87
N SER A 416 -3.47 13.72 7.04
CA SER A 416 -4.14 14.45 5.96
C SER A 416 -3.37 15.72 5.60
N ALA A 417 -3.42 16.08 4.32
CA ALA A 417 -2.92 17.35 3.80
C ALA A 417 -4.07 18.18 3.23
N ASN A 418 -3.89 19.50 3.16
CA ASN A 418 -4.91 20.43 2.66
C ASN A 418 -4.60 20.86 1.22
N GLY A 419 -5.64 21.28 0.50
CA GLY A 419 -5.53 21.82 -0.86
C GLY A 419 -5.26 20.72 -1.89
N LYS A 420 -4.29 20.94 -2.78
CA LYS A 420 -3.98 20.01 -3.88
C LYS A 420 -3.34 18.68 -3.44
N TYR A 421 -2.91 18.57 -2.19
CA TYR A 421 -2.40 17.33 -1.60
C TYR A 421 -3.45 16.78 -0.65
N LYS A 422 -3.77 15.49 -0.76
CA LYS A 422 -4.76 14.82 0.09
C LYS A 422 -4.11 14.07 1.25
N GLU A 423 -2.85 13.69 1.09
CA GLU A 423 -2.07 12.97 2.09
C GLU A 423 -0.68 13.58 2.26
N LYS A 424 -0.15 13.48 3.49
CA LYS A 424 1.28 13.56 3.77
C LYS A 424 1.78 12.36 4.59
N ILE A 425 2.92 11.82 4.21
CA ILE A 425 3.69 10.85 5.00
C ILE A 425 4.77 11.63 5.74
N ILE A 426 4.73 11.58 7.07
CA ILE A 426 5.64 12.29 7.96
C ILE A 426 6.69 11.31 8.47
N ILE A 427 7.96 11.68 8.34
CA ILE A 427 9.11 10.92 8.81
C ILE A 427 9.81 11.77 9.87
N ASP A 428 9.68 11.39 11.13
CA ASP A 428 10.35 12.02 12.25
C ASP A 428 11.64 11.26 12.58
N LEU A 429 12.78 11.91 12.37
CA LEU A 429 14.11 11.43 12.72
C LEU A 429 14.51 12.04 14.06
N SER A 430 14.73 11.18 15.05
CA SER A 430 15.27 11.55 16.35
C SER A 430 16.68 11.02 16.52
N TYR A 431 17.56 11.95 16.84
CA TYR A 431 18.99 11.82 17.01
C TYR A 431 19.30 11.61 18.49
N LYS A 432 20.19 10.67 18.83
CA LYS A 432 20.45 10.24 20.21
C LYS A 432 21.87 10.52 20.66
#